data_AF-A0A5N7D4Z9-F1
#
_entry.id   AF-A0A5N7D4Z9-F1
#
_cell.length_a   1.000
_cell.length_b   1.000
_cell.length_c   1.000
_cell.angle_alpha   90.00
_cell.angle_beta   90.00
_cell.angle_gamma   90.00
#
_symmetry.space_group_name_H-M   'P 1'
#
loop_
_entity.id
_entity.type
_entity.pdbx_description
1 polymer ?
#
loop_
_entity_poly.entity_id
_entity_poly.type
_entity_poly.pdbx_seq_one_letter_code
_entity_poly.pdbx_strand_id
1 'polypeptide(L)'
;MRVPFDILRIILWEMVDIFPVQDLLRARLVDSIFASEIPLLILKSPRLADNNLIYSHWSRFPYKHRFLRQRIHQHHQYPCVFSKFVHEILQMPSISHLTEQEKDVLITKLIDAITWSCHTPWSLFSPRGLKSLTEGYGNEWSLLRDMETESLEKTLHVALITIAIIRNDVAELNRVLDQNNTPAMPAVPNFVFEGSTRFGINLIDITARIGSRDLISALAARDSPMVSSSWVYLSYHNRRPWIIAARCANRAFFEALLEYAKNQRGYNSQVPLNTALRGAIRARNMDMMEYLESICEAPVAFPAMLRDAIGTGDAEIVRWCLRQKDCHVHGSGPYKGPLWVALHDCPRATRPAILKMLLEHGFDPNDIDPGNRENPLQYAIRTQDVESVRHLVQHGADVNVDSSTSAWTEKQRSPLALAVFKSFDIMQLLLQNGVIRRWSWRGKEHVLKIDTKAVHHIEGVFKELGFDELGVQEKYVGHYIIVNG
;
A
#
# COMPACT_ATOMS: atom_id res chain seq x y z
N MET A 1 -41.11 -1.43 -19.95
CA MET A 1 -41.77 -0.30 -19.26
C MET A 1 -40.66 0.53 -18.63
N ARG A 2 -40.39 1.76 -19.11
CA ARG A 2 -39.35 2.61 -18.52
C ARG A 2 -39.91 3.17 -17.20
N VAL A 3 -39.22 2.92 -16.09
CA VAL A 3 -39.57 3.51 -14.80
C VAL A 3 -39.56 5.04 -14.97
N PRO A 4 -40.63 5.76 -14.57
CA PRO A 4 -40.65 7.21 -14.60
C PRO A 4 -39.45 7.80 -13.86
N PHE A 5 -38.87 8.86 -14.42
CA PHE A 5 -37.64 9.47 -13.90
C PHE A 5 -37.74 9.86 -12.42
N ASP A 6 -38.90 10.36 -11.97
CA ASP A 6 -39.12 10.74 -10.57
C ASP A 6 -39.08 9.54 -9.61
N ILE A 7 -39.64 8.40 -10.03
CA ILE A 7 -39.59 7.16 -9.25
C ILE A 7 -38.15 6.65 -9.19
N LEU A 8 -37.42 6.71 -10.31
CA LEU A 8 -36.00 6.34 -10.36
C LEU A 8 -35.15 7.21 -9.43
N ARG A 9 -35.42 8.52 -9.36
CA ARG A 9 -34.71 9.44 -8.47
C ARG A 9 -34.96 9.14 -6.99
N ILE A 10 -36.18 8.76 -6.63
CA ILE A 10 -36.52 8.32 -5.25
C ILE A 10 -35.77 7.03 -4.91
N ILE A 11 -35.76 6.05 -5.81
CA ILE A 11 -35.02 4.79 -5.62
C ILE A 11 -33.52 5.10 -5.43
N LEU A 12 -32.93 5.93 -6.29
CA LEU A 12 -31.52 6.31 -6.17
C LEU A 12 -31.22 7.03 -4.85
N TRP A 13 -32.15 7.85 -4.34
CA TRP A 13 -31.98 8.54 -3.07
C TRP A 13 -31.90 7.56 -1.89
N GLU A 14 -32.81 6.60 -1.82
CA GLU A 14 -32.76 5.52 -0.81
C GLU A 14 -31.54 4.62 -0.99
N MET A 15 -31.15 4.33 -2.24
CA MET A 15 -29.96 3.53 -2.53
C MET A 15 -28.67 4.19 -2.04
N VAL A 16 -28.55 5.52 -2.13
CA VAL A 16 -27.36 6.24 -1.64
C VAL A 16 -27.15 6.06 -0.14
N ASP A 17 -28.23 5.86 0.61
CA ASP A 17 -28.18 5.65 2.06
C ASP A 17 -27.90 4.20 2.47
N ILE A 18 -28.05 3.25 1.54
CA ILE A 18 -27.95 1.80 1.81
C ILE A 18 -26.68 1.20 1.19
N PHE A 19 -26.35 1.56 -0.05
CA PHE A 19 -25.31 0.89 -0.84
C PHE A 19 -23.92 1.49 -0.65
N PRO A 20 -22.86 0.69 -0.88
CA PRO A 20 -21.50 1.22 -0.93
C PRO A 20 -21.29 2.28 -2.00
N VAL A 21 -20.61 3.38 -1.62
CA VAL A 21 -20.29 4.49 -2.53
C VAL A 21 -19.56 4.00 -3.79
N GLN A 22 -18.72 2.97 -3.70
CA GLN A 22 -18.01 2.44 -4.86
C GLN A 22 -18.96 1.76 -5.87
N ASP A 23 -19.98 1.07 -5.39
CA ASP A 23 -20.96 0.42 -6.26
C ASP A 23 -21.91 1.46 -6.86
N LEU A 24 -22.25 2.50 -6.10
CA LEU A 24 -22.96 3.69 -6.62
C LEU A 24 -22.12 4.41 -7.68
N LEU A 25 -20.81 4.58 -7.46
CA LEU A 25 -19.90 5.18 -8.43
C LEU A 25 -19.72 4.30 -9.68
N ARG A 26 -19.72 2.97 -9.54
CA ARG A 26 -19.73 2.03 -10.67
C ARG A 26 -21.05 2.05 -11.42
N ALA A 27 -22.18 2.20 -10.72
CA ALA A 27 -23.50 2.29 -11.34
C ALA A 27 -23.60 3.49 -12.30
N ARG A 28 -22.85 4.58 -12.06
CA ARG A 28 -22.72 5.69 -13.01
C ARG A 28 -22.15 5.31 -14.37
N LEU A 29 -21.36 4.24 -14.44
CA LEU A 29 -20.80 3.74 -15.70
C LEU A 29 -21.82 2.94 -16.51
N VAL A 30 -22.94 2.56 -15.89
CA VAL A 30 -23.97 1.71 -16.48
C VAL A 30 -25.06 2.54 -17.18
N ASP A 31 -25.37 3.74 -16.67
CA ASP A 31 -26.44 4.58 -17.22
C ASP A 31 -26.16 6.09 -17.08
N SER A 32 -26.59 6.87 -18.08
CA SER A 32 -26.40 8.33 -18.13
C SER A 32 -27.17 9.10 -17.05
N ILE A 33 -28.36 8.63 -16.65
CA ILE A 33 -29.16 9.19 -15.55
C ILE A 33 -28.46 8.93 -14.22
N PHE A 34 -27.90 7.74 -14.05
CA PHE A 34 -27.10 7.42 -12.87
C PHE A 34 -25.86 8.29 -12.82
N ALA A 35 -25.20 8.52 -13.95
CA ALA A 35 -24.06 9.41 -14.05
C ALA A 35 -24.36 10.85 -13.61
N SER A 36 -25.55 11.37 -13.91
CA SER A 36 -25.97 12.73 -13.54
C SER A 36 -26.51 12.84 -12.10
N GLU A 37 -27.34 11.90 -11.65
CA GLU A 37 -28.07 12.00 -10.38
C GLU A 37 -27.24 11.51 -9.18
N ILE A 38 -26.54 10.37 -9.30
CA ILE A 38 -25.83 9.74 -8.17
C ILE A 38 -24.84 10.70 -7.50
N PRO A 39 -24.00 11.48 -8.22
CA PRO A 39 -23.09 12.43 -7.57
C PRO A 39 -23.82 13.50 -6.73
N LEU A 40 -24.96 14.01 -7.21
CA LEU A 40 -25.75 15.02 -6.50
C LEU A 40 -26.44 14.42 -5.28
N LEU A 41 -26.94 13.19 -5.39
CA LEU A 41 -27.60 12.49 -4.30
C LEU A 41 -26.61 12.08 -3.21
N ILE A 42 -25.41 11.61 -3.58
CA ILE A 42 -24.30 11.36 -2.64
C ILE A 42 -24.03 12.60 -1.80
N LEU A 43 -23.89 13.76 -2.46
CA LEU A 43 -23.61 15.03 -1.77
C LEU A 43 -24.75 15.46 -0.85
N LYS A 44 -26.00 15.16 -1.18
CA LYS A 44 -27.18 15.52 -0.37
C LYS A 44 -27.44 14.59 0.81
N SER A 45 -26.87 13.38 0.85
CA SER A 45 -27.14 12.42 1.92
C SER A 45 -26.45 12.83 3.24
N PRO A 46 -27.20 12.99 4.35
CA PRO A 46 -26.63 13.26 5.66
C PRO A 46 -25.93 12.03 6.26
N ARG A 47 -26.35 10.81 5.87
CA ARG A 47 -25.79 9.52 6.34
C ARG A 47 -24.43 9.20 5.73
N LEU A 48 -24.06 9.87 4.65
CA LEU A 48 -22.74 9.71 4.01
C LEU A 48 -21.59 10.04 4.98
N ALA A 49 -21.80 10.97 5.90
CA ALA A 49 -20.84 11.35 6.94
C ALA A 49 -20.67 10.29 8.04
N ASP A 50 -21.64 9.38 8.21
CA ASP A 50 -21.65 8.29 9.21
C ASP A 50 -21.28 6.93 8.59
N ASN A 51 -21.17 6.86 7.26
CA ASN A 51 -20.97 5.61 6.54
C ASN A 51 -19.47 5.27 6.43
N ASN A 52 -19.09 4.06 6.85
CA ASN A 52 -17.71 3.56 6.89
C ASN A 52 -16.96 3.55 5.54
N LEU A 53 -17.68 3.84 4.46
CA LEU A 53 -17.25 3.65 3.08
C LEU A 53 -16.51 4.87 2.51
N ILE A 54 -16.83 6.09 2.98
CA ILE A 54 -15.92 7.24 2.77
C ILE A 54 -14.63 7.03 3.57
N TYR A 55 -14.73 6.45 4.77
CA TYR A 55 -13.58 6.31 5.68
C TYR A 55 -12.45 5.45 5.11
N SER A 56 -12.79 4.34 4.47
CA SER A 56 -11.81 3.42 3.90
C SER A 56 -11.15 3.92 2.61
N HIS A 57 -11.75 4.92 1.94
CA HIS A 57 -11.35 5.33 0.60
C HIS A 57 -11.24 6.85 0.41
N TRP A 58 -11.12 7.63 1.50
CA TRP A 58 -11.04 9.08 1.43
C TRP A 58 -10.05 9.57 0.40
N SER A 59 -8.82 9.01 0.39
CA SER A 59 -7.78 9.38 -0.57
C SER A 59 -8.25 9.32 -2.04
N ARG A 60 -9.14 8.38 -2.38
CA ARG A 60 -9.68 8.14 -3.73
C ARG A 60 -11.07 8.76 -3.97
N PHE A 61 -11.64 9.49 -3.01
CA PHE A 61 -12.95 10.10 -3.15
C PHE A 61 -12.88 11.29 -4.13
N PRO A 62 -13.57 11.25 -5.29
CA PRO A 62 -13.42 12.27 -6.33
C PRO A 62 -14.16 13.59 -6.03
N TYR A 63 -15.07 13.59 -5.06
CA TYR A 63 -15.94 14.74 -4.76
C TYR A 63 -15.56 15.51 -3.47
N LYS A 64 -14.33 15.36 -2.98
CA LYS A 64 -13.86 15.97 -1.71
C LYS A 64 -14.18 17.45 -1.61
N HIS A 65 -13.76 18.27 -2.58
CA HIS A 65 -13.93 19.72 -2.50
C HIS A 65 -15.41 20.11 -2.39
N ARG A 66 -16.26 19.49 -3.22
CA ARG A 66 -17.70 19.80 -3.24
C ARG A 66 -18.38 19.35 -1.95
N PHE A 67 -18.03 18.17 -1.45
CA PHE A 67 -18.52 17.66 -0.18
C PHE A 67 -18.09 18.54 1.00
N LEU A 68 -16.80 18.87 1.12
CA LEU A 68 -16.26 19.72 2.18
C LEU A 68 -16.91 21.10 2.18
N ARG A 69 -17.06 21.72 1.01
CA ARG A 69 -17.72 23.02 0.86
C ARG A 69 -19.17 22.97 1.33
N GLN A 70 -19.90 21.93 0.93
CA GLN A 70 -21.29 21.76 1.35
C GLN A 70 -21.40 21.57 2.87
N ARG A 71 -20.50 20.81 3.50
CA ARG A 71 -20.48 20.64 4.97
C ARG A 71 -20.26 21.96 5.72
N ILE A 72 -19.46 22.88 5.16
CA ILE A 72 -19.29 24.22 5.72
C ILE A 72 -20.60 25.02 5.62
N HIS A 73 -21.31 24.94 4.49
CA HIS A 73 -22.58 25.65 4.28
C HIS A 73 -23.71 25.09 5.15
N GLN A 74 -23.73 23.77 5.34
CA GLN A 74 -24.74 23.07 6.14
C GLN A 74 -24.44 23.06 7.64
N HIS A 75 -23.43 23.81 8.11
CA HIS A 75 -22.97 23.77 9.50
C HIS A 75 -24.09 23.91 10.54
N HIS A 76 -25.05 24.82 10.30
CA HIS A 76 -26.18 25.04 11.22
C HIS A 76 -27.16 23.86 11.30
N GLN A 77 -27.30 23.09 10.22
CA GLN A 77 -28.22 21.94 10.15
C GLN A 77 -27.53 20.64 10.58
N TYR A 78 -26.27 20.47 10.20
CA TYR A 78 -25.49 19.24 10.41
C TYR A 78 -24.04 19.58 10.78
N PRO A 79 -23.79 20.10 12.00
CA PRO A 79 -22.45 20.50 12.41
C PRO A 79 -21.54 19.28 12.54
N CYS A 80 -20.26 19.48 12.22
CA CYS A 80 -19.19 18.51 12.43
C CYS A 80 -17.87 19.21 12.79
N VAL A 81 -16.91 18.43 13.29
CA VAL A 81 -15.59 18.91 13.74
C VAL A 81 -14.93 19.83 12.70
N PHE A 82 -14.85 19.37 11.45
CA PHE A 82 -14.29 20.17 10.35
C PHE A 82 -15.03 21.50 10.16
N SER A 83 -16.35 21.45 9.99
CA SER A 83 -17.14 22.67 9.75
C SER A 83 -17.04 23.65 10.93
N LYS A 84 -16.98 23.14 12.17
CA LYS A 84 -16.79 23.96 13.37
C LYS A 84 -15.46 24.70 13.32
N PHE A 85 -14.36 23.99 13.06
CA PHE A 85 -13.03 24.63 12.97
C PHE A 85 -12.96 25.68 11.87
N VAL A 86 -13.57 25.44 10.70
CA VAL A 86 -13.61 26.45 9.63
C VAL A 86 -14.39 27.69 10.06
N HIS A 87 -15.55 27.53 10.69
CA HIS A 87 -16.34 28.66 11.20
C HIS A 87 -15.61 29.41 12.33
N GLU A 88 -14.92 28.71 13.22
CA GLU A 88 -14.08 29.33 14.26
C GLU A 88 -12.96 30.17 13.65
N ILE A 89 -12.28 29.67 12.61
CA ILE A 89 -11.27 30.44 11.87
C ILE A 89 -11.90 31.69 11.25
N LEU A 90 -13.03 31.55 10.55
CA LEU A 90 -13.73 32.66 9.89
C LEU A 90 -14.22 33.76 10.86
N GLN A 91 -14.34 33.44 12.14
CA GLN A 91 -14.75 34.36 13.20
C GLN A 91 -13.55 34.99 13.96
N MET A 92 -12.31 34.63 13.62
CA MET A 92 -11.14 35.17 14.29
C MET A 92 -11.02 36.70 14.08
N PRO A 93 -10.66 37.47 15.12
CA PRO A 93 -10.49 38.92 15.01
C PRO A 93 -9.46 39.32 13.96
N SER A 94 -8.39 38.54 13.82
CA SER A 94 -7.29 38.78 12.88
C SER A 94 -7.71 38.75 11.41
N ILE A 95 -8.80 38.08 11.05
CA ILE A 95 -9.31 37.99 9.67
C ILE A 95 -10.70 38.59 9.50
N SER A 96 -11.23 39.25 10.53
CA SER A 96 -12.54 39.92 10.51
C SER A 96 -12.64 41.02 9.44
N HIS A 97 -11.50 41.56 9.00
CA HIS A 97 -11.38 42.60 7.98
C HIS A 97 -11.56 42.09 6.54
N LEU A 98 -11.54 40.76 6.32
CA LEU A 98 -11.68 40.18 4.99
C LEU A 98 -13.10 40.34 4.44
N THR A 99 -13.18 40.66 3.15
CA THR A 99 -14.43 40.66 2.38
C THR A 99 -14.99 39.25 2.23
N GLU A 100 -16.28 39.13 1.89
CA GLU A 100 -16.90 37.81 1.63
C GLU A 100 -16.22 37.04 0.49
N GLN A 101 -15.72 37.75 -0.52
CA GLN A 101 -14.97 37.12 -1.61
C GLN A 101 -13.60 36.58 -1.12
N GLU A 102 -12.90 37.32 -0.25
CA GLU A 102 -11.64 36.87 0.34
C GLU A 102 -11.85 35.70 1.32
N LYS A 103 -12.95 35.70 2.07
CA LYS A 103 -13.34 34.57 2.92
C LYS A 103 -13.63 33.32 2.09
N ASP A 104 -14.29 33.46 0.94
CA ASP A 104 -14.54 32.34 0.02
C ASP A 104 -13.24 31.75 -0.57
N VAL A 105 -12.27 32.61 -0.89
CA VAL A 105 -10.91 32.20 -1.27
C VAL A 105 -10.21 31.48 -0.10
N LEU A 106 -10.31 32.00 1.12
CA LEU A 106 -9.75 31.36 2.30
C LEU A 106 -10.37 29.98 2.56
N ILE A 107 -11.70 29.86 2.49
CA ILE A 107 -12.41 28.57 2.60
C ILE A 107 -11.85 27.57 1.57
N THR A 108 -11.62 28.02 0.33
CA THR A 108 -11.03 27.17 -0.70
C THR A 108 -9.63 26.71 -0.31
N LYS A 109 -8.78 27.60 0.23
CA LYS A 109 -7.46 27.22 0.75
C LYS A 109 -7.53 26.22 1.92
N LEU A 110 -8.47 26.40 2.86
CA LEU A 110 -8.66 25.48 3.98
C LEU A 110 -9.13 24.10 3.50
N ILE A 111 -10.03 24.06 2.51
CA ILE A 111 -10.47 22.83 1.85
C ILE A 111 -9.28 22.15 1.16
N ASP A 112 -8.51 22.89 0.36
CA ASP A 112 -7.32 22.37 -0.32
C ASP A 112 -6.35 21.76 0.71
N ALA A 113 -6.12 22.42 1.84
CA ALA A 113 -5.19 21.96 2.88
C ALA A 113 -5.66 20.67 3.54
N ILE A 114 -6.95 20.56 3.90
CA ILE A 114 -7.48 19.37 4.56
C ILE A 114 -7.55 18.14 3.64
N THR A 115 -7.52 18.32 2.31
CA THR A 115 -7.40 17.17 1.40
C THR A 115 -6.08 16.42 1.54
N TRP A 116 -5.08 17.04 2.19
CA TRP A 116 -3.76 16.48 2.52
C TRP A 116 -3.63 16.02 3.98
N SER A 117 -4.73 16.08 4.73
CA SER A 117 -4.79 15.61 6.12
C SER A 117 -4.48 14.12 6.25
N CYS A 118 -3.85 13.75 7.37
CA CYS A 118 -3.68 12.36 7.82
C CYS A 118 -4.89 11.84 8.61
N HIS A 119 -5.86 12.70 8.94
CA HIS A 119 -7.07 12.29 9.63
C HIS A 119 -7.92 11.34 8.79
N THR A 120 -8.59 10.42 9.48
CA THR A 120 -9.68 9.68 8.87
C THR A 120 -10.89 10.60 8.75
N PRO A 121 -11.72 10.48 7.71
CA PRO A 121 -12.90 11.34 7.59
C PRO A 121 -13.86 11.18 8.77
N TRP A 122 -13.83 10.05 9.45
CA TRP A 122 -14.62 9.82 10.66
C TRP A 122 -14.28 10.83 11.77
N SER A 123 -13.00 11.10 12.03
CA SER A 123 -12.63 12.06 13.08
C SER A 123 -13.07 13.50 12.76
N LEU A 124 -13.15 13.84 11.47
CA LEU A 124 -13.53 15.18 11.00
C LEU A 124 -15.05 15.40 10.87
N PHE A 125 -15.80 14.34 10.54
CA PHE A 125 -17.22 14.45 10.19
C PHE A 125 -18.18 13.83 11.21
N SER A 126 -17.69 13.05 12.18
CA SER A 126 -18.51 12.38 13.19
C SER A 126 -19.23 13.37 14.11
N PRO A 127 -20.57 13.31 14.22
CA PRO A 127 -21.33 14.07 15.21
C PRO A 127 -20.95 13.71 16.65
N ARG A 128 -20.57 12.44 16.89
CA ARG A 128 -20.08 11.99 18.21
C ARG A 128 -18.74 12.64 18.55
N GLY A 129 -17.82 12.73 17.58
CA GLY A 129 -16.54 13.40 17.76
C GLY A 129 -16.71 14.89 18.10
N LEU A 130 -17.65 15.55 17.43
CA LEU A 130 -18.01 16.93 17.75
C LEU A 130 -18.58 17.06 19.18
N LYS A 131 -19.52 16.18 19.56
CA LYS A 131 -20.12 16.16 20.89
C LYS A 131 -19.07 15.96 21.99
N SER A 132 -18.13 15.03 21.78
CA SER A 132 -17.00 14.83 22.69
C SER A 132 -16.13 16.08 22.85
N LEU A 133 -15.88 16.81 21.77
CA LEU A 133 -15.09 18.05 21.75
C LEU A 133 -15.85 19.27 22.31
N THR A 134 -17.18 19.23 22.38
CA THR A 134 -17.99 20.32 22.97
C THR A 134 -18.32 20.10 24.44
N GLU A 135 -18.53 18.86 24.85
CA GLU A 135 -19.04 18.52 26.19
C GLU A 135 -17.95 18.00 27.13
N GLY A 136 -16.70 17.91 26.68
CA GLY A 136 -15.54 17.63 27.54
C GLY A 136 -15.55 16.25 28.20
N TYR A 137 -16.17 15.25 27.57
CA TYR A 137 -16.17 13.87 28.08
C TYR A 137 -14.75 13.31 28.07
N GLY A 138 -14.07 13.47 29.20
CA GLY A 138 -12.78 12.88 29.48
C GLY A 138 -12.89 11.36 29.44
N ASN A 139 -12.17 10.73 28.51
CA ASN A 139 -11.15 9.70 28.81
C ASN A 139 -10.80 8.79 27.62
N GLU A 140 -11.38 8.94 26.42
CA GLU A 140 -11.14 7.92 25.37
C GLU A 140 -10.29 8.31 24.16
N TRP A 141 -9.93 9.59 23.94
CA TRP A 141 -9.17 9.97 22.74
C TRP A 141 -8.17 11.11 23.00
N SER A 142 -6.87 10.82 23.12
CA SER A 142 -5.84 11.87 23.29
C SER A 142 -5.83 12.88 22.14
N LEU A 143 -6.14 12.42 20.92
CA LEU A 143 -6.17 13.23 19.70
C LEU A 143 -7.18 14.38 19.76
N LEU A 144 -8.35 14.21 20.38
CA LEU A 144 -9.36 15.28 20.46
C LEU A 144 -8.96 16.36 21.46
N ARG A 145 -8.26 15.98 22.55
CA ARG A 145 -7.70 16.91 23.52
C ARG A 145 -6.60 17.78 22.90
N ASP A 146 -5.76 17.19 22.06
CA ASP A 146 -4.69 17.92 21.36
C ASP A 146 -5.22 18.87 20.26
N MET A 147 -6.44 18.65 19.77
CA MET A 147 -7.10 19.59 18.83
C MET A 147 -7.62 20.84 19.54
N GLU A 148 -8.12 20.70 20.78
CA GLU A 148 -8.64 21.84 21.55
C GLU A 148 -7.52 22.78 22.04
N THR A 149 -6.35 22.23 22.35
CA THR A 149 -5.20 23.01 22.85
C THR A 149 -4.44 23.76 21.76
N GLU A 150 -4.61 23.39 20.49
CA GLU A 150 -4.02 24.11 19.35
C GLU A 150 -4.73 25.45 19.13
N SER A 151 -3.96 26.54 19.04
CA SER A 151 -4.51 27.87 18.71
C SER A 151 -5.03 27.92 17.27
N LEU A 152 -6.10 28.69 17.05
CA LEU A 152 -6.69 28.87 15.71
C LEU A 152 -5.71 29.55 14.75
N GLU A 153 -4.88 30.46 15.27
CA GLU A 153 -3.78 31.08 14.53
C GLU A 153 -2.81 30.04 14.01
N LYS A 154 -2.36 29.09 14.86
CA LYS A 154 -1.44 28.02 14.42
C LYS A 154 -2.08 27.20 13.31
N THR A 155 -3.35 26.81 13.45
CA THR A 155 -4.08 26.04 12.44
C THR A 155 -4.18 26.77 11.10
N LEU A 156 -4.53 28.06 11.13
CA LEU A 156 -4.62 28.89 9.93
C LEU A 156 -3.28 29.01 9.23
N HIS A 157 -2.21 29.33 9.96
CA HIS A 157 -0.87 29.47 9.35
C HIS A 157 -0.37 28.15 8.77
N VAL A 158 -0.54 27.03 9.47
CA VAL A 158 -0.17 25.70 8.95
C VAL A 158 -0.93 25.38 7.67
N ALA A 159 -2.22 25.68 7.60
CA ALA A 159 -3.01 25.49 6.40
C ALA A 159 -2.51 26.35 5.24
N LEU A 160 -2.20 27.64 5.47
CA LEU A 160 -1.69 28.54 4.44
C LEU A 160 -0.29 28.14 3.95
N ILE A 161 0.61 27.74 4.86
CA ILE A 161 1.93 27.18 4.50
C ILE A 161 1.77 25.92 3.65
N THR A 162 0.84 25.04 4.02
CA THR A 162 0.53 23.82 3.25
C THR A 162 0.12 24.16 1.82
N ILE A 163 -0.71 25.19 1.63
CA ILE A 163 -1.13 25.64 0.30
C ILE A 163 0.02 26.24 -0.49
N ALA A 164 0.85 27.08 0.15
CA ALA A 164 2.03 27.63 -0.49
C ALA A 164 2.97 26.52 -0.99
N ILE A 165 3.16 25.45 -0.21
CA ILE A 165 3.94 24.28 -0.61
C ILE A 165 3.27 23.54 -1.78
N ILE A 166 1.97 23.26 -1.69
CA ILE A 166 1.21 22.54 -2.73
C ILE A 166 1.24 23.29 -4.07
N ARG A 167 1.13 24.62 -4.03
CA ARG A 167 1.13 25.48 -5.22
C ARG A 167 2.53 25.88 -5.68
N ASN A 168 3.57 25.47 -4.95
CA ASN A 168 4.94 25.90 -5.16
C ASN A 168 5.12 27.44 -5.16
N ASP A 169 4.36 28.14 -4.30
CA ASP A 169 4.37 29.60 -4.18
C ASP A 169 5.28 30.06 -3.02
N VAL A 170 6.53 30.36 -3.36
CA VAL A 170 7.54 30.84 -2.39
C VAL A 170 7.19 32.23 -1.85
N ALA A 171 6.50 33.06 -2.63
CA ALA A 171 6.12 34.41 -2.20
C ALA A 171 5.00 34.37 -1.15
N GLU A 172 3.98 33.53 -1.38
CA GLU A 172 2.95 33.25 -0.38
C GLU A 172 3.54 32.61 0.87
N LEU A 173 4.46 31.64 0.71
CA LEU A 173 5.16 31.04 1.84
C LEU A 173 5.87 32.10 2.70
N ASN A 174 6.70 32.94 2.08
CA ASN A 174 7.43 33.98 2.81
C ASN A 174 6.49 34.97 3.50
N ARG A 175 5.43 35.41 2.83
CA ARG A 175 4.43 36.32 3.42
C ARG A 175 3.81 35.74 4.69
N VAL A 176 3.42 34.46 4.65
CA VAL A 176 2.81 33.77 5.80
C VAL A 176 3.84 33.55 6.92
N LEU A 177 5.09 33.27 6.58
CA LEU A 177 6.17 33.11 7.56
C LEU A 177 6.55 34.45 8.21
N ASP A 178 6.54 35.56 7.48
CA ASP A 178 6.87 36.89 8.00
C ASP A 178 5.80 37.42 8.96
N GLN A 179 4.53 37.07 8.72
CA GLN A 179 3.41 37.35 9.64
C GLN A 179 3.57 36.64 10.99
N ASN A 180 4.36 35.56 11.04
CA ASN A 180 4.61 34.75 12.24
C ASN A 180 5.82 35.19 13.07
N ASN A 181 6.60 36.18 12.63
CA ASN A 181 7.75 36.71 13.37
C ASN A 181 7.32 37.61 14.56
N THR A 182 6.40 37.15 15.39
CA THR A 182 6.28 37.62 16.78
C THR A 182 7.48 37.07 17.57
N PRO A 183 8.17 37.89 18.38
CA PRO A 183 9.40 37.50 19.06
C PRO A 183 9.15 36.24 19.88
N ALA A 184 9.95 35.21 19.61
CA ALA A 184 9.92 33.95 20.33
C ALA A 184 9.84 34.22 21.83
N MET A 185 8.73 33.85 22.47
CA MET A 185 8.78 33.59 23.90
C MET A 185 9.83 32.49 24.09
N PRO A 186 10.78 32.62 25.03
CA PRO A 186 11.92 31.69 25.19
C PRO A 186 11.56 30.22 25.46
N ALA A 187 10.27 29.88 25.54
CA ALA A 187 9.77 28.56 25.92
C ALA A 187 8.73 27.97 24.94
N VAL A 188 8.37 28.65 23.85
CA VAL A 188 7.43 28.10 22.86
C VAL A 188 8.20 27.82 21.57
N PRO A 189 8.46 26.55 21.22
CA PRO A 189 9.16 26.20 19.99
C PRO A 189 8.44 26.78 18.77
N ASN A 190 9.18 27.17 17.73
CA ASN A 190 8.64 27.66 16.45
C ASN A 190 7.59 26.68 15.91
N PHE A 191 6.31 27.02 16.05
CA PHE A 191 5.14 26.19 15.72
C PHE A 191 5.01 25.84 14.23
N VAL A 192 5.78 26.52 13.37
CA VAL A 192 5.84 26.37 11.91
C VAL A 192 6.07 24.91 11.50
N PHE A 193 6.56 24.04 12.39
CA PHE A 193 6.90 22.65 12.06
C PHE A 193 6.16 21.57 12.87
N GLU A 194 5.29 21.93 13.82
CA GLU A 194 4.52 20.92 14.59
C GLU A 194 3.29 20.39 13.84
N GLY A 195 3.02 20.90 12.63
CA GLY A 195 1.80 20.60 11.90
C GLY A 195 0.55 21.15 12.60
N SER A 196 -0.61 20.69 12.16
CA SER A 196 -1.89 21.02 12.80
C SER A 196 -2.57 19.73 13.23
N THR A 197 -2.86 19.61 14.52
CA THR A 197 -3.65 18.49 15.08
C THR A 197 -5.11 18.67 14.70
N ARG A 198 -5.64 19.90 14.67
CA ARG A 198 -7.01 20.21 14.20
C ARG A 198 -7.25 19.74 12.77
N PHE A 199 -6.33 20.06 11.87
CA PHE A 199 -6.46 19.67 10.46
C PHE A 199 -5.75 18.36 10.12
N GLY A 200 -5.02 17.75 11.05
CA GLY A 200 -4.25 16.52 10.81
C GLY A 200 -3.18 16.72 9.74
N ILE A 201 -2.62 17.92 9.65
CA ILE A 201 -1.61 18.26 8.65
C ILE A 201 -0.25 18.02 9.26
N ASN A 202 0.57 17.20 8.61
CA ASN A 202 1.98 17.08 8.94
C ASN A 202 2.82 17.76 7.86
N LEU A 203 3.29 18.99 8.14
CA LEU A 203 3.99 19.81 7.16
C LEU A 203 5.24 19.14 6.61
N ILE A 204 6.04 18.46 7.44
CA ILE A 204 7.26 17.80 6.98
C ILE A 204 6.97 16.66 5.99
N ASP A 205 5.89 15.91 6.21
CA ASP A 205 5.47 14.84 5.30
C ASP A 205 5.06 15.41 3.94
N ILE A 206 4.42 16.58 3.91
CA ILE A 206 3.99 17.25 2.69
C ILE A 206 5.21 17.83 1.96
N THR A 207 6.09 18.55 2.67
CA THR A 207 7.32 19.09 2.07
C THR A 207 8.24 17.98 1.57
N ALA A 208 8.37 16.87 2.30
CA ALA A 208 9.12 15.70 1.83
C ALA A 208 8.51 15.10 0.54
N ARG A 209 7.19 15.18 0.39
CA ARG A 209 6.48 14.62 -0.78
C ARG A 209 6.67 15.47 -2.04
N ILE A 210 6.52 16.79 -1.92
CA ILE A 210 6.37 17.67 -3.10
C ILE A 210 7.13 19.00 -3.01
N GLY A 211 7.79 19.30 -1.89
CA GLY A 211 8.48 20.58 -1.70
C GLY A 211 9.64 20.77 -2.68
N SER A 212 9.70 21.95 -3.30
CA SER A 212 10.79 22.35 -4.20
C SER A 212 12.01 22.86 -3.43
N ARG A 213 13.15 22.94 -4.12
CA ARG A 213 14.40 23.45 -3.54
C ARG A 213 14.23 24.85 -2.95
N ASP A 214 13.53 25.73 -3.66
CA ASP A 214 13.33 27.12 -3.23
C ASP A 214 12.44 27.21 -1.98
N LEU A 215 11.38 26.40 -1.91
CA LEU A 215 10.53 26.30 -0.71
C LEU A 215 11.34 25.79 0.49
N ILE A 216 12.17 24.78 0.28
CA ILE A 216 13.02 24.20 1.33
C ILE A 216 14.03 25.24 1.82
N SER A 217 14.68 25.97 0.91
CA SER A 217 15.59 27.06 1.27
C SER A 217 14.88 28.19 2.03
N ALA A 218 13.67 28.57 1.62
CA ALA A 218 12.87 29.58 2.30
C ALA A 218 12.46 29.16 3.72
N LEU A 219 12.19 27.86 3.93
CA LEU A 219 11.92 27.29 5.25
C LEU A 219 13.20 27.22 6.10
N ALA A 220 14.34 26.85 5.50
CA ALA A 220 15.62 26.73 6.20
C ALA A 220 16.23 28.08 6.64
N ALA A 221 16.01 29.16 5.88
CA ALA A 221 16.63 30.47 6.10
C ALA A 221 16.23 31.17 7.42
N ARG A 222 15.15 30.74 8.09
CA ARG A 222 14.61 31.42 9.28
C ARG A 222 15.10 30.82 10.61
N ASP A 223 16.32 30.26 10.64
CA ASP A 223 16.96 29.58 11.80
C ASP A 223 16.03 28.63 12.57
N SER A 224 15.03 28.13 11.86
CA SER A 224 14.01 27.24 12.36
C SER A 224 14.39 25.90 11.78
N PRO A 225 15.16 25.08 12.51
CA PRO A 225 15.58 23.81 11.96
C PRO A 225 14.31 23.04 11.58
N MET A 226 14.11 22.82 10.28
CA MET A 226 13.05 21.96 9.71
C MET A 226 13.02 20.58 10.38
N VAL A 227 14.08 20.25 11.08
CA VAL A 227 14.38 18.99 11.72
C VAL A 227 14.80 19.32 13.16
N SER A 228 13.85 19.65 14.05
CA SER A 228 14.19 19.74 15.48
C SER A 228 14.98 18.49 15.93
N SER A 229 15.82 18.62 16.95
CA SER A 229 16.61 17.51 17.50
C SER A 229 15.75 16.25 17.76
N SER A 230 14.50 16.44 18.20
CA SER A 230 13.51 15.39 18.39
C SER A 230 13.17 14.58 17.14
N TRP A 231 13.44 15.11 15.93
CA TRP A 231 13.19 14.47 14.62
C TRP A 231 14.42 13.71 14.06
N VAL A 232 15.60 14.00 14.58
CA VAL A 232 16.86 13.28 14.27
C VAL A 232 17.07 12.10 15.24
N TYR A 233 16.55 12.19 16.47
CA TYR A 233 16.70 11.12 17.47
C TYR A 233 15.78 9.92 17.20
N LEU A 234 16.40 8.88 16.61
CA LEU A 234 16.42 7.44 16.93
C LEU A 234 15.22 6.73 17.61
N SER A 235 13.99 7.22 17.58
CA SER A 235 12.82 6.38 17.83
C SER A 235 12.33 5.75 16.52
N TYR A 236 11.79 4.52 16.59
CA TYR A 236 11.22 3.80 15.43
C TYR A 236 10.18 4.61 14.64
N HIS A 237 9.60 5.65 15.25
CA HIS A 237 8.60 6.53 14.66
C HIS A 237 9.15 7.69 13.80
N ASN A 238 10.48 7.89 13.78
CA ASN A 238 11.09 9.11 13.25
C ASN A 238 11.80 8.99 11.89
N ARG A 239 11.63 7.85 11.21
CA ARG A 239 12.24 7.61 9.88
C ARG A 239 11.34 8.05 8.73
N ARG A 240 10.15 8.55 9.05
CA ARG A 240 9.07 8.81 8.10
C ARG A 240 9.41 9.87 7.04
N PRO A 241 10.06 11.01 7.37
CA PRO A 241 10.43 12.01 6.37
C PRO A 241 11.43 11.46 5.33
N TRP A 242 12.44 10.70 5.79
CA TRP A 242 13.41 10.01 4.94
C TRP A 242 12.74 9.03 3.96
N ILE A 243 11.78 8.25 4.45
CA ILE A 243 11.03 7.30 3.63
C ILE A 243 10.17 8.03 2.59
N ILE A 244 9.45 9.09 2.97
CA ILE A 244 8.56 9.81 2.07
C ILE A 244 9.37 10.49 0.97
N ALA A 245 10.45 11.19 1.33
CA ALA A 245 11.32 11.85 0.36
C ALA A 245 11.90 10.85 -0.65
N ALA A 246 12.37 9.69 -0.20
CA ALA A 246 12.86 8.64 -1.09
C ALA A 246 11.77 8.00 -1.96
N ARG A 247 10.58 7.75 -1.40
CA ARG A 247 9.43 7.24 -2.15
C ARG A 247 8.93 8.19 -3.22
N CYS A 248 9.09 9.49 -3.02
CA CYS A 248 8.66 10.52 -3.95
C CYS A 248 9.81 11.06 -4.82
N ALA A 249 11.01 10.47 -4.70
CA ALA A 249 12.23 10.93 -5.37
C ALA A 249 12.50 12.44 -5.17
N ASN A 250 12.10 12.99 -4.01
CA ASN A 250 12.35 14.39 -3.67
C ASN A 250 13.79 14.55 -3.17
N ARG A 251 14.72 14.62 -4.13
CA ARG A 251 16.15 14.75 -3.88
C ARG A 251 16.50 16.04 -3.12
N ALA A 252 15.87 17.17 -3.47
CA ALA A 252 16.15 18.45 -2.83
C ALA A 252 15.84 18.42 -1.33
N PHE A 253 14.69 17.85 -0.95
CA PHE A 253 14.35 17.67 0.46
C PHE A 253 15.30 16.70 1.16
N PHE A 254 15.65 15.61 0.49
CA PHE A 254 16.55 14.60 1.03
C PHE A 254 17.95 15.17 1.31
N GLU A 255 18.49 15.96 0.39
CA GLU A 255 19.79 16.63 0.51
C GLU A 255 19.78 17.61 1.69
N ALA A 256 18.76 18.46 1.80
CA ALA A 256 18.62 19.39 2.92
C ALA A 256 18.52 18.67 4.28
N LEU A 257 17.78 17.57 4.34
CA LEU A 257 17.65 16.73 5.54
C LEU A 257 18.98 16.06 5.91
N LEU A 258 19.74 15.60 4.91
CA LEU A 258 21.05 14.99 5.10
C LEU A 258 22.10 15.99 5.59
N GLU A 259 22.15 17.17 4.98
CA GLU A 259 23.05 18.26 5.39
C GLU A 259 22.78 18.66 6.84
N TYR A 260 21.51 18.84 7.19
CA TYR A 260 21.14 19.13 8.57
C TYR A 260 21.58 18.03 9.55
N ALA A 261 21.34 16.76 9.19
CA ALA A 261 21.66 15.63 10.06
C ALA A 261 23.18 15.46 10.28
N LYS A 262 24.01 15.78 9.26
CA LYS A 262 25.48 15.78 9.38
C LYS A 262 26.00 16.79 10.40
N ASN A 263 25.28 17.90 10.59
CA ASN A 263 25.64 18.94 11.56
C ASN A 263 25.31 18.57 13.02
N GLN A 264 24.60 17.46 13.26
CA GLN A 264 24.22 17.00 14.59
C GLN A 264 25.27 16.05 15.19
N ARG A 265 25.65 16.26 16.46
CA ARG A 265 26.63 15.40 17.16
C ARG A 265 26.07 13.99 17.38
N GLY A 266 26.83 12.96 16.99
CA GLY A 266 26.51 11.55 17.26
C GLY A 266 25.48 10.91 16.33
N TYR A 267 25.18 11.53 15.19
CA TYR A 267 24.24 10.99 14.20
C TYR A 267 24.83 9.81 13.42
N ASN A 268 24.09 8.70 13.39
CA ASN A 268 24.38 7.56 12.51
C ASN A 268 23.45 7.63 11.28
N SER A 269 24.01 8.03 10.14
CA SER A 269 23.29 8.17 8.86
C SER A 269 22.83 6.84 8.28
N GLN A 270 23.46 5.73 8.64
CA GLN A 270 23.23 4.44 7.99
C GLN A 270 21.80 3.93 8.19
N VAL A 271 21.23 4.09 9.38
CA VAL A 271 19.90 3.56 9.69
C VAL A 271 18.78 4.29 8.91
N PRO A 272 18.75 5.64 8.86
CA PRO A 272 17.82 6.38 8.00
C PRO A 272 18.05 6.12 6.51
N LEU A 273 19.31 6.07 6.03
CA LEU A 273 19.63 5.78 4.64
C LEU A 273 19.14 4.40 4.19
N ASN A 274 19.37 3.35 4.99
CA ASN A 274 18.86 2.01 4.72
C ASN A 274 17.33 1.99 4.63
N THR A 275 16.65 2.77 5.49
CA THR A 275 15.18 2.83 5.52
C THR A 275 14.63 3.62 4.32
N ALA A 276 15.31 4.69 3.93
CA ALA A 276 15.02 5.48 2.73
C ALA A 276 15.15 4.65 1.46
N LEU A 277 16.24 3.88 1.34
CA LEU A 277 16.48 3.02 0.16
C LEU A 277 15.40 1.97 -0.01
N ARG A 278 14.95 1.34 1.08
CA ARG A 278 13.76 0.46 1.07
C ARG A 278 12.49 1.20 0.65
N GLY A 279 12.36 2.47 0.99
CA GLY A 279 11.29 3.35 0.49
C GLY A 279 11.36 3.54 -1.02
N ALA A 280 12.52 3.90 -1.56
CA ALA A 280 12.75 4.07 -3.00
C ALA A 280 12.48 2.79 -3.79
N ILE A 281 12.94 1.63 -3.29
CA ILE A 281 12.66 0.30 -3.87
C ILE A 281 11.15 0.08 -4.00
N ARG A 282 10.39 0.26 -2.93
CA ARG A 282 8.92 0.06 -2.95
C ARG A 282 8.19 1.02 -3.88
N ALA A 283 8.77 2.20 -4.10
CA ALA A 283 8.23 3.19 -5.05
C ALA A 283 8.71 2.95 -6.49
N ARG A 284 9.66 2.03 -6.71
CA ARG A 284 10.28 1.72 -7.99
C ARG A 284 11.03 2.91 -8.61
N ASN A 285 11.69 3.71 -7.77
CA ASN A 285 12.45 4.88 -8.19
C ASN A 285 13.94 4.54 -8.35
N MET A 286 14.37 4.13 -9.55
CA MET A 286 15.77 3.75 -9.79
C MET A 286 16.74 4.91 -9.55
N ASP A 287 16.45 6.11 -10.06
CA ASP A 287 17.30 7.30 -9.88
C ASP A 287 17.58 7.60 -8.41
N MET A 288 16.55 7.45 -7.56
CA MET A 288 16.70 7.64 -6.12
C MET A 288 17.49 6.51 -5.47
N MET A 289 17.35 5.27 -5.97
CA MET A 289 18.16 4.14 -5.49
C MET A 289 19.65 4.34 -5.79
N GLU A 290 19.99 4.74 -7.02
CA GLU A 290 21.37 5.01 -7.44
C GLU A 290 21.97 6.19 -6.65
N TYR A 291 21.19 7.26 -6.47
CA TYR A 291 21.61 8.38 -5.63
C TYR A 291 21.89 7.94 -4.20
N LEU A 292 20.98 7.17 -3.58
CA LEU A 292 21.15 6.67 -2.21
C LEU A 292 22.35 5.72 -2.08
N GLU A 293 22.60 4.87 -3.08
CA GLU A 293 23.79 4.01 -3.12
C GLU A 293 25.08 4.85 -3.16
N SER A 294 25.10 5.94 -3.94
CA SER A 294 26.28 6.81 -4.07
C SER A 294 26.69 7.52 -2.76
N ILE A 295 25.77 7.66 -1.81
CA ILE A 295 26.00 8.34 -0.53
C ILE A 295 26.09 7.39 0.68
N CYS A 296 25.84 6.09 0.50
CA CYS A 296 25.94 5.12 1.59
C CYS A 296 27.40 4.71 1.81
N GLU A 297 27.90 4.89 3.05
CA GLU A 297 29.31 4.61 3.40
C GLU A 297 29.58 3.13 3.69
N ALA A 298 28.56 2.36 4.07
CA ALA A 298 28.66 0.93 4.39
C ALA A 298 27.67 0.09 3.58
N PRO A 299 27.99 -1.20 3.32
CA PRO A 299 27.08 -2.11 2.62
C PRO A 299 25.74 -2.20 3.35
N VAL A 300 24.68 -1.88 2.62
CA VAL A 300 23.33 -1.83 3.14
C VAL A 300 22.87 -3.23 3.56
N ALA A 301 21.95 -3.33 4.53
CA ALA A 301 21.32 -4.61 4.88
C ALA A 301 20.50 -5.20 3.72
N PHE A 302 21.18 -5.91 2.82
CA PHE A 302 20.66 -6.50 1.59
C PHE A 302 19.47 -7.46 1.74
N PRO A 303 19.34 -8.31 2.78
CA PRO A 303 18.18 -9.22 2.89
C PRO A 303 16.82 -8.52 2.86
N ALA A 304 16.68 -7.44 3.64
CA ALA A 304 15.41 -6.74 3.76
C ALA A 304 15.05 -5.96 2.49
N MET A 305 16.06 -5.50 1.74
CA MET A 305 15.91 -4.81 0.47
C MET A 305 15.51 -5.76 -0.65
N LEU A 306 16.21 -6.90 -0.77
CA LEU A 306 15.92 -7.88 -1.81
C LEU A 306 14.47 -8.39 -1.67
N ARG A 307 14.01 -8.62 -0.44
CA ARG A 307 12.59 -8.93 -0.19
C ARG A 307 11.65 -7.85 -0.72
N ASP A 308 11.90 -6.58 -0.38
CA ASP A 308 11.04 -5.49 -0.84
C ASP A 308 11.08 -5.36 -2.37
N ALA A 309 12.25 -5.56 -3.00
CA ALA A 309 12.44 -5.56 -4.44
C ALA A 309 11.65 -6.68 -5.12
N ILE A 310 11.75 -7.91 -4.63
CA ILE A 310 10.98 -9.06 -5.13
C ILE A 310 9.47 -8.79 -5.04
N GLY A 311 9.01 -8.22 -3.92
CA GLY A 311 7.61 -7.85 -3.73
C GLY A 311 7.10 -6.80 -4.73
N THR A 312 7.98 -6.00 -5.33
CA THR A 312 7.57 -5.06 -6.40
C THR A 312 7.30 -5.75 -7.74
N GLY A 313 7.88 -6.94 -7.95
CA GLY A 313 7.86 -7.65 -9.24
C GLY A 313 8.74 -7.03 -10.33
N ASP A 314 9.52 -6.00 -10.01
CA ASP A 314 10.35 -5.30 -10.99
C ASP A 314 11.70 -6.00 -11.19
N ALA A 315 11.88 -6.61 -12.36
CA ALA A 315 13.08 -7.38 -12.70
C ALA A 315 14.35 -6.52 -12.69
N GLU A 316 14.26 -5.22 -13.00
CA GLU A 316 15.43 -4.35 -13.01
C GLU A 316 15.93 -4.06 -11.60
N ILE A 317 15.01 -3.77 -10.68
CA ILE A 317 15.29 -3.52 -9.26
C ILE A 317 15.82 -4.79 -8.59
N VAL A 318 15.25 -5.96 -8.91
CA VAL A 318 15.76 -7.23 -8.39
C VAL A 318 17.18 -7.50 -8.89
N ARG A 319 17.46 -7.30 -10.20
CA ARG A 319 18.84 -7.39 -10.72
C ARG A 319 19.78 -6.43 -10.03
N TRP A 320 19.35 -5.19 -9.79
CA TRP A 320 20.14 -4.19 -9.09
C TRP A 320 20.52 -4.67 -7.68
N CYS A 321 19.58 -5.24 -6.92
CA CYS A 321 19.86 -5.80 -5.60
C CYS A 321 20.77 -7.04 -5.64
N LEU A 322 20.70 -7.87 -6.68
CA LEU A 322 21.47 -9.10 -6.82
C LEU A 322 22.94 -8.89 -7.24
N ARG A 323 23.33 -7.67 -7.66
CA ARG A 323 24.74 -7.32 -7.94
C ARG A 323 25.65 -7.39 -6.71
N GLN A 324 25.05 -7.46 -5.53
CA GLN A 324 25.72 -7.21 -4.25
C GLN A 324 26.21 -8.54 -3.67
N LYS A 325 27.46 -8.56 -3.17
CA LYS A 325 28.16 -9.80 -2.77
C LYS A 325 27.47 -10.58 -1.64
N ASP A 326 26.71 -9.91 -0.79
CA ASP A 326 26.04 -10.49 0.39
C ASP A 326 24.52 -10.68 0.19
N CYS A 327 24.04 -10.83 -1.06
CA CYS A 327 22.62 -11.01 -1.34
C CYS A 327 22.09 -12.41 -0.95
N HIS A 328 22.97 -13.39 -0.77
CA HIS A 328 22.63 -14.75 -0.34
C HIS A 328 22.40 -14.80 1.17
N VAL A 329 21.17 -14.47 1.55
CA VAL A 329 20.71 -14.69 2.91
C VAL A 329 19.93 -15.99 2.87
N HIS A 330 20.63 -17.08 3.19
CA HIS A 330 19.95 -18.28 3.67
C HIS A 330 19.00 -17.85 4.80
N GLY A 331 17.83 -18.47 4.91
CA GLY A 331 16.83 -18.16 5.94
C GLY A 331 17.35 -18.37 7.37
N SER A 332 18.30 -17.56 7.84
CA SER A 332 18.79 -17.58 9.20
C SER A 332 17.84 -16.73 10.04
N GLY A 333 16.76 -17.36 10.51
CA GLY A 333 15.77 -16.75 11.40
C GLY A 333 14.33 -17.18 11.08
N PRO A 334 13.32 -16.62 11.76
CA PRO A 334 11.90 -16.92 11.52
C PRO A 334 11.35 -16.33 10.21
N TYR A 335 12.23 -15.90 9.29
CA TYR A 335 11.86 -15.11 8.11
C TYR A 335 11.95 -15.96 6.84
N LYS A 336 10.93 -15.85 5.99
CA LYS A 336 10.86 -16.47 4.65
C LYS A 336 12.07 -16.06 3.81
N GLY A 337 12.78 -17.04 3.22
CA GLY A 337 13.88 -16.78 2.29
C GLY A 337 13.43 -16.01 1.03
N PRO A 338 14.34 -15.39 0.26
CA PRO A 338 13.96 -14.61 -0.93
C PRO A 338 13.17 -15.39 -1.98
N LEU A 339 13.43 -16.69 -2.13
CA LEU A 339 12.67 -17.57 -3.02
C LEU A 339 11.19 -17.70 -2.60
N TRP A 340 10.93 -17.75 -1.29
CA TRP A 340 9.58 -17.78 -0.73
C TRP A 340 8.83 -16.46 -0.90
N VAL A 341 9.54 -15.35 -0.79
CA VAL A 341 8.97 -14.03 -1.08
C VAL A 341 8.54 -13.96 -2.54
N ALA A 342 9.33 -14.52 -3.47
CA ALA A 342 8.96 -14.58 -4.87
C ALA A 342 7.68 -15.41 -5.10
N LEU A 343 7.54 -16.54 -4.42
CA LEU A 343 6.36 -17.38 -4.54
C LEU A 343 5.10 -16.75 -3.92
N HIS A 344 5.23 -16.04 -2.79
CA HIS A 344 4.10 -15.54 -2.01
C HIS A 344 3.71 -14.09 -2.31
N ASP A 345 4.69 -13.18 -2.34
CA ASP A 345 4.48 -11.73 -2.34
C ASP A 345 4.64 -11.10 -3.74
N CYS A 346 5.35 -11.77 -4.67
CA CYS A 346 5.52 -11.27 -6.03
C CYS A 346 4.21 -11.36 -6.85
N PRO A 347 3.87 -10.34 -7.65
CA PRO A 347 2.75 -10.41 -8.59
C PRO A 347 2.83 -11.63 -9.50
N ARG A 348 1.69 -12.31 -9.71
CA ARG A 348 1.62 -13.56 -10.50
C ARG A 348 2.21 -13.41 -11.91
N ALA A 349 2.03 -12.25 -12.54
CA ALA A 349 2.50 -11.99 -13.90
C ALA A 349 4.04 -11.93 -14.02
N THR A 350 4.73 -11.46 -12.98
CA THR A 350 6.18 -11.27 -12.98
C THR A 350 6.93 -12.40 -12.26
N ARG A 351 6.22 -13.20 -11.45
CA ARG A 351 6.80 -14.25 -10.62
C ARG A 351 7.72 -15.20 -11.37
N PRO A 352 7.38 -15.79 -12.53
CA PRO A 352 8.27 -16.74 -13.20
C PRO A 352 9.63 -16.13 -13.55
N ALA A 353 9.63 -14.89 -14.03
CA ALA A 353 10.86 -14.17 -14.38
C ALA A 353 11.72 -13.85 -13.15
N ILE A 354 11.09 -13.39 -12.06
CA ILE A 354 11.80 -13.13 -10.79
C ILE A 354 12.34 -14.43 -10.18
N LEU A 355 11.54 -15.49 -10.20
CA LEU A 355 11.91 -16.81 -9.67
C LEU A 355 13.11 -17.39 -10.43
N LYS A 356 13.04 -17.38 -11.77
CA LYS A 356 14.14 -17.78 -12.64
C LYS A 356 15.42 -17.00 -12.32
N MET A 357 15.31 -15.67 -12.21
CA MET A 357 16.45 -14.82 -11.90
C MET A 357 17.10 -15.17 -10.56
N LEU A 358 16.31 -15.41 -9.51
CA LEU A 358 16.83 -15.85 -8.22
C LEU A 358 17.54 -17.21 -8.35
N LEU A 359 16.93 -18.18 -9.02
CA LEU A 359 17.53 -19.50 -9.20
C LEU A 359 18.84 -19.47 -10.01
N GLU A 360 18.93 -18.61 -11.03
CA GLU A 360 20.18 -18.37 -11.79
C GLU A 360 21.29 -17.74 -10.93
N HIS A 361 20.93 -17.02 -9.87
CA HIS A 361 21.88 -16.48 -8.89
C HIS A 361 22.18 -17.49 -7.77
N GLY A 362 21.78 -18.76 -7.87
CA GLY A 362 22.19 -19.81 -6.93
C GLY A 362 21.38 -19.87 -5.63
N PHE A 363 20.18 -19.27 -5.60
CA PHE A 363 19.23 -19.52 -4.51
C PHE A 363 18.78 -20.98 -4.53
N ASP A 364 18.84 -21.65 -3.37
CA ASP A 364 18.51 -23.08 -3.25
C ASP A 364 17.03 -23.34 -3.59
N PRO A 365 16.71 -24.11 -4.65
CA PRO A 365 15.33 -24.45 -5.00
C PRO A 365 14.63 -25.35 -3.97
N ASN A 366 15.39 -25.90 -3.01
CA ASN A 366 14.89 -26.79 -1.96
C ASN A 366 14.76 -26.08 -0.60
N ASP A 367 14.95 -24.77 -0.54
CA ASP A 367 14.87 -23.99 0.70
C ASP A 367 13.50 -24.14 1.37
N ILE A 368 13.48 -24.59 2.63
CA ILE A 368 12.26 -24.96 3.34
C ILE A 368 11.71 -23.74 4.10
N ASP A 369 10.40 -23.48 4.01
CA ASP A 369 9.79 -22.45 4.82
C ASP A 369 9.83 -22.83 6.32
N PRO A 370 10.41 -21.98 7.19
CA PRO A 370 10.57 -22.30 8.61
C PRO A 370 9.25 -22.51 9.36
N GLY A 371 8.15 -21.93 8.87
CA GLY A 371 6.86 -21.94 9.54
C GLY A 371 5.99 -23.16 9.23
N ASN A 372 6.01 -23.64 7.99
CA ASN A 372 5.13 -24.72 7.52
C ASN A 372 5.87 -25.98 7.03
N ARG A 373 7.21 -25.95 6.95
CA ARG A 373 8.06 -27.02 6.41
C ARG A 373 7.68 -27.47 4.99
N GLU A 374 7.02 -26.61 4.23
CA GLU A 374 6.75 -26.77 2.80
C GLU A 374 8.01 -26.39 2.03
N ASN A 375 8.28 -27.04 0.90
CA ASN A 375 9.34 -26.63 -0.03
C ASN A 375 8.76 -25.78 -1.18
N PRO A 376 9.59 -25.05 -1.94
CA PRO A 376 9.14 -24.12 -2.99
C PRO A 376 8.33 -24.83 -4.07
N LEU A 377 8.73 -26.07 -4.42
CA LEU A 377 8.08 -26.90 -5.43
C LEU A 377 6.65 -27.30 -5.01
N GLN A 378 6.45 -27.77 -3.78
CA GLN A 378 5.15 -28.13 -3.22
C GLN A 378 4.19 -26.94 -3.23
N TYR A 379 4.68 -25.75 -2.88
CA TYR A 379 3.88 -24.52 -2.94
C TYR A 379 3.44 -24.18 -4.37
N ALA A 380 4.37 -24.23 -5.34
CA ALA A 380 4.07 -23.97 -6.75
C ALA A 380 3.04 -24.96 -7.31
N ILE A 381 3.14 -26.25 -6.95
CA ILE A 381 2.18 -27.28 -7.34
C ILE A 381 0.80 -27.02 -6.72
N ARG A 382 0.75 -26.72 -5.42
CA ARG A 382 -0.50 -26.46 -4.69
C ARG A 382 -1.24 -25.24 -5.25
N THR A 383 -0.50 -24.25 -5.74
CA THR A 383 -1.03 -23.03 -6.34
C THR A 383 -1.25 -23.14 -7.85
N GLN A 384 -0.97 -24.31 -8.45
CA GLN A 384 -1.09 -24.59 -9.89
C GLN A 384 -0.24 -23.66 -10.78
N ASP A 385 0.89 -23.19 -10.26
CA ASP A 385 1.81 -22.29 -10.96
C ASP A 385 2.80 -23.09 -11.84
N VAL A 386 2.34 -23.48 -13.03
CA VAL A 386 3.07 -24.36 -13.96
C VAL A 386 4.46 -23.82 -14.31
N GLU A 387 4.59 -22.52 -14.56
CA GLU A 387 5.87 -21.92 -14.95
C GLU A 387 6.84 -21.83 -13.76
N SER A 388 6.34 -21.58 -12.55
CA SER A 388 7.19 -21.65 -11.35
C SER A 388 7.67 -23.08 -11.09
N VAL A 389 6.82 -24.09 -11.29
CA VAL A 389 7.23 -25.51 -11.23
C VAL A 389 8.31 -25.79 -12.26
N ARG A 390 8.14 -25.33 -13.50
CA ARG A 390 9.12 -25.52 -14.57
C ARG A 390 10.49 -24.98 -14.18
N HIS A 391 10.57 -23.75 -13.71
CA HIS A 391 11.84 -23.14 -13.30
C HIS A 391 12.45 -23.86 -12.09
N LEU A 392 11.66 -24.18 -11.07
CA LEU A 392 12.17 -24.90 -9.89
C LEU A 392 12.79 -26.25 -10.28
N VAL A 393 12.10 -27.05 -11.10
CA VAL A 393 12.59 -28.36 -11.55
C VAL A 393 13.83 -28.22 -12.43
N GLN A 394 13.85 -27.26 -13.36
CA GLN A 394 15.02 -26.99 -14.22
C GLN A 394 16.28 -26.63 -13.43
N HIS A 395 16.11 -26.01 -12.26
CA HIS A 395 17.22 -25.58 -11.40
C HIS A 395 17.52 -26.55 -10.25
N GLY A 396 16.96 -27.77 -10.26
CA GLY A 396 17.34 -28.83 -9.32
C GLY A 396 16.45 -28.97 -8.07
N ALA A 397 15.20 -28.49 -8.13
CA ALA A 397 14.22 -28.81 -7.08
C ALA A 397 14.00 -30.32 -6.99
N ASP A 398 14.01 -30.85 -5.77
CA ASP A 398 13.76 -32.27 -5.51
C ASP A 398 12.29 -32.60 -5.78
N VAL A 399 12.05 -33.34 -6.85
CA VAL A 399 10.71 -33.80 -7.25
C VAL A 399 10.19 -34.95 -6.36
N ASN A 400 11.03 -35.52 -5.51
CA ASN A 400 10.75 -36.70 -4.69
C ASN A 400 10.66 -36.40 -3.19
N VAL A 401 10.51 -35.13 -2.79
CA VAL A 401 10.43 -34.77 -1.37
C VAL A 401 9.37 -35.59 -0.63
N ASP A 402 9.85 -36.32 0.36
CA ASP A 402 9.07 -37.30 1.08
C ASP A 402 8.08 -36.64 2.06
N SER A 403 6.89 -37.21 2.12
CA SER A 403 5.81 -36.87 3.06
C SER A 403 6.09 -37.29 4.53
N SER A 404 7.22 -37.92 4.80
CA SER A 404 7.36 -38.87 5.91
C SER A 404 7.61 -38.28 7.30
N THR A 405 7.76 -36.96 7.49
CA THR A 405 8.13 -36.43 8.82
C THR A 405 7.02 -35.74 9.63
N SER A 406 5.78 -35.59 9.14
CA SER A 406 4.63 -35.28 10.00
C SER A 406 3.29 -35.38 9.25
N ALA A 407 2.82 -36.62 9.05
CA ALA A 407 1.62 -37.01 8.29
C ALA A 407 0.25 -36.54 8.84
N TRP A 408 0.16 -35.39 9.52
CA TRP A 408 -1.09 -34.86 10.07
C TRP A 408 -1.71 -33.72 9.25
N THR A 409 -1.01 -33.16 8.25
CA THR A 409 -1.54 -32.06 7.42
C THR A 409 -1.51 -32.37 5.93
N GLU A 410 -2.53 -31.93 5.18
CA GLU A 410 -2.64 -32.09 3.71
C GLU A 410 -1.47 -31.50 2.92
N LYS A 411 -0.62 -30.70 3.57
CA LYS A 411 0.48 -29.91 2.99
C LYS A 411 1.78 -30.69 2.79
N GLN A 412 1.91 -31.89 3.37
CA GLN A 412 3.12 -32.72 3.29
C GLN A 412 2.88 -33.96 2.42
N ARG A 413 2.43 -33.76 1.19
CA ARG A 413 2.32 -34.83 0.18
C ARG A 413 3.54 -34.77 -0.73
N SER A 414 3.92 -35.90 -1.33
CA SER A 414 4.94 -35.89 -2.38
C SER A 414 4.51 -34.96 -3.54
N PRO A 415 5.44 -34.33 -4.26
CA PRO A 415 5.13 -33.46 -5.39
C PRO A 415 4.18 -34.12 -6.41
N LEU A 416 4.39 -35.40 -6.73
CA LEU A 416 3.49 -36.14 -7.62
C LEU A 416 2.09 -36.30 -7.04
N ALA A 417 1.98 -36.67 -5.76
CA ALA A 417 0.69 -36.82 -5.10
C ALA A 417 -0.10 -35.50 -5.06
N LEU A 418 0.57 -34.36 -4.94
CA LEU A 418 -0.08 -33.05 -5.07
C LEU A 418 -0.52 -32.78 -6.50
N ALA A 419 0.36 -33.02 -7.48
CA ALA A 419 0.11 -32.71 -8.89
C ALA A 419 -1.07 -33.50 -9.45
N VAL A 420 -1.19 -34.79 -9.13
CA VAL A 420 -2.28 -35.66 -9.62
C VAL A 420 -3.68 -35.11 -9.30
N PHE A 421 -3.87 -34.48 -8.13
CA PHE A 421 -5.16 -33.90 -7.73
C PHE A 421 -5.30 -32.41 -8.12
N LYS A 422 -4.25 -31.78 -8.65
CA LYS A 422 -4.22 -30.33 -8.87
C LYS A 422 -4.08 -29.93 -10.32
N SER A 423 -3.14 -30.50 -11.06
CA SER A 423 -2.85 -30.10 -12.44
C SER A 423 -2.19 -31.22 -13.22
N PHE A 424 -2.81 -31.58 -14.35
CA PHE A 424 -2.29 -32.56 -15.29
C PHE A 424 -0.98 -32.09 -15.94
N ASP A 425 -0.90 -30.81 -16.30
CA ASP A 425 0.29 -30.25 -16.96
C ASP A 425 1.51 -30.31 -16.01
N ILE A 426 1.29 -30.04 -14.72
CA ILE A 426 2.31 -30.19 -13.67
C ILE A 426 2.67 -31.67 -13.47
N MET A 427 1.69 -32.56 -13.46
CA MET A 427 1.93 -34.01 -13.35
C MET A 427 2.81 -34.50 -14.51
N GLN A 428 2.51 -34.11 -15.74
CA GLN A 428 3.33 -34.46 -16.91
C GLN A 428 4.75 -33.91 -16.79
N LEU A 429 4.90 -32.65 -16.34
CA LEU A 429 6.21 -32.04 -16.13
C LEU A 429 7.04 -32.81 -15.10
N LEU A 430 6.46 -33.21 -13.97
CA LEU A 430 7.16 -34.03 -12.96
C LEU A 430 7.52 -35.42 -13.50
N LEU A 431 6.64 -36.06 -14.28
CA LEU A 431 6.89 -37.38 -14.90
C LEU A 431 8.06 -37.34 -15.88
N GLN A 432 8.25 -36.23 -16.59
CA GLN A 432 9.39 -36.01 -17.48
C GLN A 432 10.72 -35.82 -16.73
N ASN A 433 10.67 -35.45 -15.44
CA ASN A 433 11.84 -35.13 -14.62
C ASN A 433 12.13 -36.19 -13.54
N GLY A 434 11.79 -37.46 -13.81
CA GLY A 434 12.22 -38.59 -12.98
C GLY A 434 11.52 -38.74 -11.63
N VAL A 435 10.30 -38.19 -11.48
CA VAL A 435 9.53 -38.34 -10.25
C VAL A 435 9.15 -39.80 -9.98
N ILE A 436 9.26 -40.23 -8.72
CA ILE A 436 8.85 -41.56 -8.27
C ILE A 436 7.32 -41.65 -8.38
N ARG A 437 6.86 -42.64 -9.15
CA ARG A 437 5.43 -42.88 -9.44
C ARG A 437 4.65 -43.51 -8.28
N ARG A 438 5.25 -43.59 -7.11
CA ARG A 438 4.73 -44.26 -5.92
C ARG A 438 4.81 -43.32 -4.74
N TRP A 439 3.75 -43.27 -3.94
CA TRP A 439 3.73 -42.50 -2.69
C TRP A 439 2.85 -43.18 -1.65
N SER A 440 3.13 -42.95 -0.36
CA SER A 440 2.28 -43.41 0.74
C SER A 440 1.39 -42.26 1.21
N TRP A 441 0.13 -42.55 1.49
CA TRP A 441 -0.79 -41.60 2.11
C TRP A 441 -1.80 -42.31 3.01
N ARG A 442 -1.90 -41.86 4.27
CA ARG A 442 -2.76 -42.47 5.31
C ARG A 442 -2.56 -43.99 5.44
N GLY A 443 -1.31 -44.45 5.39
CA GLY A 443 -0.96 -45.86 5.51
C GLY A 443 -1.25 -46.71 4.28
N LYS A 444 -1.76 -46.12 3.18
CA LYS A 444 -2.00 -46.80 1.91
C LYS A 444 -0.95 -46.40 0.87
N GLU A 445 -0.46 -47.38 0.13
CA GLU A 445 0.47 -47.14 -0.97
C GLU A 445 -0.33 -46.81 -2.25
N HIS A 446 0.04 -45.73 -2.92
CA HIS A 446 -0.55 -45.29 -4.17
C HIS A 446 0.49 -45.40 -5.28
N VAL A 447 0.13 -46.02 -6.41
CA VAL A 447 1.03 -46.21 -7.56
C VAL A 447 0.36 -45.66 -8.82
N LEU A 448 0.99 -44.68 -9.47
CA LEU A 448 0.60 -44.16 -10.77
C LEU A 448 1.08 -45.12 -11.87
N LYS A 449 0.12 -45.72 -12.59
CA LYS A 449 0.38 -46.55 -13.77
C LYS A 449 -0.05 -45.83 -15.04
N ILE A 450 0.64 -46.19 -16.12
CA ILE A 450 0.34 -45.75 -17.48
C ILE A 450 -0.09 -46.99 -18.26
N ASP A 451 -1.30 -47.00 -18.82
CA ASP A 451 -1.78 -48.10 -19.68
C ASP A 451 -2.09 -47.57 -21.07
N THR A 452 -1.12 -47.75 -21.97
CA THR A 452 -1.22 -47.36 -23.37
C THR A 452 -2.17 -48.24 -24.18
N LYS A 453 -2.47 -49.47 -23.73
CA LYS A 453 -3.39 -50.38 -24.44
C LYS A 453 -4.86 -50.01 -24.21
N ALA A 454 -5.21 -49.66 -22.98
CA ALA A 454 -6.55 -49.16 -22.67
C ALA A 454 -6.86 -47.84 -23.38
N VAL A 455 -5.87 -46.94 -23.49
CA VAL A 455 -5.97 -45.68 -24.25
C VAL A 455 -6.32 -45.93 -25.70
N HIS A 456 -5.53 -46.75 -26.41
CA HIS A 456 -5.77 -47.02 -27.82
C HIS A 456 -7.11 -47.71 -28.09
N HIS A 457 -7.58 -48.55 -27.17
CA HIS A 457 -8.90 -49.18 -27.29
C HIS A 457 -10.03 -48.16 -27.14
N ILE A 458 -9.94 -47.27 -26.17
CA ILE A 458 -10.93 -46.20 -25.93
C ILE A 458 -10.91 -45.18 -27.08
N GLU A 459 -9.73 -44.77 -27.54
CA GLU A 459 -9.56 -43.91 -28.73
C GLU A 459 -10.21 -44.53 -29.96
N GLY A 460 -10.01 -45.84 -30.18
CA GLY A 460 -10.65 -46.59 -31.26
C GLY A 460 -12.18 -46.56 -31.18
N VAL A 461 -12.74 -46.82 -30.00
CA VAL A 461 -14.20 -46.79 -29.76
C VAL A 461 -14.79 -45.40 -30.02
N PHE A 462 -14.14 -44.32 -29.55
CA PHE A 462 -14.64 -42.96 -29.80
C PHE A 462 -14.53 -42.56 -31.28
N LYS A 463 -13.48 -42.99 -31.99
CA LYS A 463 -13.38 -42.81 -33.44
C LYS A 463 -14.49 -43.57 -34.18
N GLU A 464 -14.78 -44.81 -33.77
CA GLU A 464 -15.88 -45.61 -34.34
C GLU A 464 -17.27 -44.99 -34.07
N LEU A 465 -17.44 -44.28 -32.96
CA LEU A 465 -18.66 -43.54 -32.63
C LEU A 465 -18.77 -42.16 -33.32
N GLY A 466 -17.82 -41.81 -34.19
CA GLY A 466 -17.86 -40.60 -35.02
C GLY A 466 -17.36 -39.31 -34.35
N PHE A 467 -16.62 -39.42 -33.25
CA PHE A 467 -16.00 -38.26 -32.61
C PHE A 467 -14.71 -37.84 -33.35
N ASP A 468 -14.49 -36.52 -33.45
CA ASP A 468 -13.32 -35.93 -34.13
C ASP A 468 -11.99 -36.35 -33.50
N GLU A 469 -10.99 -36.67 -34.33
CA GLU A 469 -9.66 -37.14 -33.92
C GLU A 469 -8.96 -36.15 -32.98
N LEU A 470 -9.17 -34.85 -33.19
CA LEU A 470 -8.60 -33.79 -32.34
C LEU A 470 -9.27 -33.73 -30.95
N GLY A 471 -10.55 -34.11 -30.84
CA GLY A 471 -11.30 -34.11 -29.58
C GLY A 471 -11.09 -35.36 -28.72
N VAL A 472 -10.82 -36.51 -29.36
CA VAL A 472 -10.56 -37.79 -28.65
C VAL A 472 -9.18 -37.81 -28.00
N GLN A 473 -8.22 -37.04 -28.52
CA GLN A 473 -6.89 -36.86 -27.93
C GLN A 473 -6.87 -35.91 -26.70
N GLU A 474 -7.98 -35.26 -26.33
CA GLU A 474 -7.98 -34.31 -25.21
C GLU A 474 -7.82 -35.01 -23.83
N LYS A 475 -6.54 -35.05 -23.42
CA LYS A 475 -5.96 -34.96 -22.08
C LYS A 475 -6.15 -36.10 -21.06
N TYR A 476 -7.09 -37.05 -21.18
CA TYR A 476 -7.52 -37.78 -19.96
C TYR A 476 -7.52 -39.32 -19.95
N VAL A 477 -6.76 -40.03 -20.80
CA VAL A 477 -6.94 -41.51 -20.87
C VAL A 477 -5.73 -42.33 -20.40
N GLY A 478 -4.55 -41.75 -20.23
CA GLY A 478 -3.31 -42.53 -20.04
C GLY A 478 -2.92 -42.95 -18.62
N HIS A 479 -3.52 -42.37 -17.57
CA HIS A 479 -2.98 -42.47 -16.21
C HIS A 479 -4.05 -42.92 -15.20
N TYR A 480 -3.75 -43.94 -14.39
CA TYR A 480 -4.61 -44.37 -13.28
C TYR A 480 -3.80 -44.67 -12.02
N ILE A 481 -4.44 -44.58 -10.86
CA ILE A 481 -3.82 -44.79 -9.55
C ILE A 481 -4.30 -46.13 -9.00
N ILE A 482 -3.37 -47.02 -8.66
CA ILE A 482 -3.67 -48.20 -7.85
C ILE A 482 -3.45 -47.85 -6.39
N VAL A 483 -4.42 -48.18 -5.53
CA VAL A 483 -4.30 -48.04 -4.08
C VAL A 483 -4.15 -49.42 -3.47
N ASN A 484 -2.96 -49.72 -2.95
CA ASN A 484 -2.67 -50.94 -2.20
C ASN A 484 -2.91 -50.66 -0.71
N GLY A 485 -3.66 -51.52 -0.03
CA GLY A 485 -4.09 -51.38 1.36
C GLY A 485 -3.39 -52.34 2.30
#